data_AF-G7Z206-F1
#
_entry.id   AF-G7Z206-F1
#
_cell.length_a   1.000
_cell.length_b   1.000
_cell.length_c   1.000
_cell.angle_alpha   90.00
_cell.angle_beta   90.00
_cell.angle_gamma   90.00
#
_symmetry.space_group_name_H-M   'P 1'
#
loop_
_entity.id
_entity.type
_entity.pdbx_description
1 polymer ?
#
loop_
_entity_poly.entity_id
_entity_poly.type
_entity_poly.pdbx_seq_one_letter_code
_entity_poly.pdbx_strand_id
1 'polypeptide(L)'
;MDGSSLYDRDFYAWANEQAALLRAGKLDAADIEHIAEEIESMGRRERRELLNRLRVLLRHLLVWTCLPSGQCGSWRSAITGDRKEIEYLLRDSPSLADKLDDLVAEAYLRARLDAVIRTGMDEATFPPECPWSFAEMMDESFWPDA
;
A
#
# COMPACT_ATOMS: atom_id res chain seq x y z
N MET A 1 20.49 23.26 -23.95
CA MET A 1 20.75 22.01 -24.71
C MET A 1 19.87 20.97 -24.08
N ASP A 2 18.85 20.54 -24.81
CA ASP A 2 17.89 19.54 -24.35
C ASP A 2 18.57 18.16 -24.43
N GLY A 3 19.29 17.83 -23.36
CA GLY A 3 20.06 16.61 -23.19
C GLY A 3 19.31 15.62 -22.31
N SER A 4 18.01 15.44 -22.56
CA SER A 4 17.18 14.47 -21.85
C SER A 4 17.79 13.06 -22.05
N SER A 5 18.18 12.45 -20.94
CA SER A 5 18.91 11.18 -20.89
C SER A 5 18.02 10.02 -21.39
N LEU A 6 18.60 8.85 -21.69
CA LEU A 6 17.78 7.67 -22.03
C LEU A 6 16.83 7.31 -20.87
N TYR A 7 17.27 7.55 -19.63
CA TYR A 7 16.45 7.42 -18.42
C TYR A 7 15.17 8.26 -18.49
N ASP A 8 15.27 9.53 -18.89
CA ASP A 8 14.12 10.44 -18.99
C ASP A 8 13.19 10.15 -20.18
N ARG A 9 13.76 9.68 -21.30
CA ARG A 9 13.05 9.56 -22.59
C ARG A 9 12.43 8.19 -22.81
N ASP A 10 13.10 7.15 -22.34
CA ASP A 10 12.69 5.76 -22.47
C ASP A 10 13.23 4.94 -21.29
N PHE A 11 12.59 5.11 -20.14
CA PHE A 11 12.92 4.41 -18.90
C PHE A 11 12.99 2.89 -19.09
N TYR A 12 12.12 2.31 -19.93
CA TYR A 12 12.11 0.87 -20.17
C TYR A 12 13.36 0.41 -20.93
N ALA A 13 13.77 1.13 -21.97
CA ALA A 13 15.01 0.85 -22.68
C ALA A 13 16.22 1.04 -21.75
N TRP A 14 16.27 2.14 -20.99
CA TRP A 14 17.33 2.41 -20.02
C TRP A 14 17.45 1.29 -18.98
N ALA A 15 16.34 0.88 -18.34
CA ALA A 15 16.37 -0.16 -17.31
C ALA A 15 16.89 -1.50 -17.84
N ASN A 16 16.51 -1.87 -19.06
CA ASN A 16 17.02 -3.09 -19.70
C ASN A 16 18.51 -3.00 -20.04
N GLU A 17 18.97 -1.85 -20.53
CA GLU A 17 20.38 -1.59 -20.80
C GLU A 17 21.21 -1.67 -19.51
N GLN A 18 20.79 -0.97 -18.45
CA GLN A 18 21.49 -1.00 -17.16
C GLN A 18 21.54 -2.41 -16.58
N ALA A 19 20.44 -3.16 -16.63
CA ALA A 19 20.41 -4.54 -16.18
C ALA A 19 21.35 -5.45 -16.99
N ALA A 20 21.53 -5.20 -18.29
CA ALA A 20 22.49 -5.94 -19.12
C ALA A 20 23.94 -5.59 -18.77
N LEU A 21 24.25 -4.31 -18.53
CA LEU A 21 25.58 -3.85 -18.11
C LEU A 21 25.99 -4.43 -16.75
N LEU A 22 25.07 -4.40 -15.77
CA LEU A 22 25.28 -4.99 -14.45
C LEU A 22 25.54 -6.51 -14.54
N ARG A 23 24.74 -7.25 -15.31
CA ARG A 23 24.94 -8.70 -15.51
C ARG A 23 26.26 -9.02 -16.21
N ALA A 24 26.75 -8.13 -17.08
CA ALA A 24 28.03 -8.26 -17.75
C ALA A 24 29.23 -7.80 -16.90
N GLY A 25 28.99 -7.32 -15.67
CA GLY A 25 30.03 -6.79 -14.77
C GLY A 25 30.64 -5.46 -15.23
N LYS A 26 30.00 -4.76 -16.17
CA LYS A 26 30.50 -3.49 -16.74
C LYS A 26 30.07 -2.29 -15.90
N LEU A 27 30.53 -2.24 -14.65
CA LEU A 27 30.12 -1.22 -13.69
C LEU A 27 30.52 0.20 -14.12
N ASP A 28 31.67 0.35 -14.79
CA ASP A 28 32.17 1.66 -15.28
C ASP A 28 31.28 2.27 -16.38
N ALA A 29 30.45 1.46 -17.04
CA ALA A 29 29.52 1.89 -18.07
C ALA A 29 28.08 2.02 -17.55
N ALA A 30 27.80 1.53 -16.33
CA ALA A 30 26.48 1.57 -15.74
C ALA A 30 26.20 2.93 -15.10
N ASP A 31 24.95 3.36 -15.19
CA ASP A 31 24.45 4.61 -14.61
C ASP A 31 24.15 4.43 -13.11
N ILE A 32 25.22 4.30 -12.32
CA ILE A 32 25.14 3.87 -10.91
C ILE A 32 24.27 4.80 -10.05
N GLU A 33 24.26 6.11 -10.35
CA GLU A 33 23.48 7.10 -9.59
C GLU A 33 21.97 6.85 -9.75
N HIS A 34 21.46 6.84 -10.98
CA HIS A 34 20.05 6.57 -11.23
C HIS A 34 19.66 5.14 -10.83
N ILE A 35 20.54 4.16 -10.96
CA ILE A 35 20.28 2.78 -10.47
C ILE A 35 20.07 2.78 -8.95
N ALA A 36 20.92 3.47 -8.19
CA ALA A 36 20.80 3.56 -6.74
C ALA A 36 19.49 4.26 -6.34
N GLU A 37 19.17 5.37 -7.01
CA GLU A 37 17.91 6.09 -6.80
C GLU A 37 16.69 5.19 -7.03
N GLU A 38 16.69 4.38 -8.09
CA GLU A 38 15.59 3.45 -8.38
C GLU A 38 15.49 2.34 -7.33
N ILE A 39 16.60 1.76 -6.88
CA ILE A 39 16.58 0.75 -5.82
C ILE A 39 16.00 1.32 -4.53
N GLU A 40 16.39 2.55 -4.15
CA GLU A 40 15.79 3.22 -3.00
C GLU A 40 14.31 3.58 -3.23
N SER A 41 13.94 3.95 -4.47
CA SER A 41 12.57 4.27 -4.87
C SER A 41 11.65 3.06 -4.72
N MET A 42 12.15 1.86 -5.09
CA MET A 42 11.43 0.59 -5.00
C MET A 42 11.02 0.30 -3.55
N GLY A 43 11.93 0.40 -2.58
CA GLY A 43 11.60 0.19 -1.16
C GLY A 43 10.55 1.19 -0.65
N ARG A 44 10.66 2.46 -1.03
CA ARG A 44 9.66 3.49 -0.71
C ARG A 44 8.30 3.21 -1.37
N ARG A 45 8.28 2.60 -2.55
CA ARG A 45 7.06 2.24 -3.27
C ARG A 45 6.32 1.10 -2.57
N GLU A 46 7.00 0.02 -2.20
CA GLU A 46 6.39 -1.11 -1.49
C GLU A 46 5.77 -0.67 -0.16
N ARG A 47 6.50 0.15 0.64
CA ARG A 47 5.95 0.74 1.87
C ARG A 47 4.68 1.55 1.61
N ARG A 48 4.68 2.39 0.56
CA ARG A 48 3.53 3.25 0.21
C ARG A 48 2.33 2.42 -0.28
N GLU A 49 2.58 1.35 -1.02
CA GLU A 49 1.52 0.46 -1.50
C GLU A 49 0.87 -0.27 -0.31
N LEU A 50 1.66 -0.84 0.60
CA LEU A 50 1.14 -1.46 1.82
C LEU A 50 0.31 -0.47 2.65
N LEU A 51 0.81 0.75 2.86
CA LEU A 51 0.07 1.81 3.56
C LEU A 51 -1.28 2.11 2.88
N ASN A 52 -1.29 2.20 1.55
CA ASN A 52 -2.51 2.47 0.80
C ASN A 52 -3.52 1.32 0.91
N ARG A 53 -3.06 0.06 0.84
CA ARG A 53 -3.94 -1.11 1.01
C ARG A 53 -4.53 -1.20 2.40
N LEU A 54 -3.72 -0.97 3.44
CA LEU A 54 -4.20 -0.90 4.82
C LEU A 54 -5.26 0.21 4.98
N ARG A 55 -5.02 1.38 4.41
CA ARG A 55 -5.99 2.50 4.44
C ARG A 55 -7.32 2.13 3.80
N VAL A 56 -7.28 1.49 2.62
CA VAL A 56 -8.50 1.09 1.90
C VAL A 56 -9.26 0.00 2.66
N LEU A 57 -8.56 -1.02 3.17
CA LEU A 57 -9.14 -2.07 4.00
C LEU A 57 -9.83 -1.48 5.23
N LEU A 58 -9.12 -0.66 6.02
CA LEU A 58 -9.64 -0.04 7.23
C LEU A 58 -10.85 0.86 6.94
N ARG A 59 -10.81 1.62 5.84
CA ARG A 59 -11.97 2.42 5.41
C ARG A 59 -13.17 1.53 5.15
N HIS A 60 -12.97 0.41 4.47
CA HIS A 60 -14.05 -0.53 4.18
C HIS A 60 -14.63 -1.14 5.46
N LEU A 61 -13.78 -1.52 6.41
CA LEU A 61 -14.20 -2.04 7.72
C LEU A 61 -14.95 -0.98 8.55
N LEU A 62 -14.52 0.28 8.56
CA LEU A 62 -15.22 1.37 9.26
C LEU A 62 -16.59 1.68 8.63
N VAL A 63 -16.70 1.63 7.31
CA VAL A 63 -17.99 1.83 6.63
C VAL A 63 -18.91 0.64 6.90
N TRP A 64 -18.36 -0.58 6.97
CA TRP A 64 -19.10 -1.80 7.26
C TRP A 64 -19.85 -1.75 8.59
N THR A 65 -19.21 -1.21 9.64
CA THR A 65 -19.81 -1.11 10.98
C THR A 65 -20.94 -0.11 11.08
N CYS A 66 -21.01 0.87 10.17
CA CYS A 66 -21.91 2.02 10.32
C CYS A 66 -23.06 2.03 9.30
N LEU A 67 -22.94 1.35 8.17
CA LEU A 67 -23.94 1.38 7.10
C LEU A 67 -24.41 -0.04 6.74
N PRO A 68 -25.68 -0.39 7.02
CA PRO A 68 -26.26 -1.67 6.55
C PRO A 68 -26.20 -1.83 5.02
N SER A 69 -26.32 -0.73 4.28
CA SER A 69 -26.15 -0.72 2.82
C SER A 69 -24.71 -0.99 2.35
N GLY A 70 -23.73 -0.80 3.23
CA GLY A 70 -22.33 -1.16 3.04
C GLY A 70 -22.08 -2.67 3.16
N GLN A 71 -23.00 -3.43 3.76
CA GLN A 71 -22.89 -4.88 3.91
C GLN A 71 -23.32 -5.66 2.65
N CYS A 72 -22.93 -5.18 1.46
CA CYS A 72 -23.29 -5.78 0.18
C CYS A 72 -22.12 -6.55 -0.45
N GLY A 73 -22.38 -7.28 -1.53
CA GLY A 73 -21.40 -8.17 -2.16
C GLY A 73 -20.14 -7.45 -2.68
N SER A 74 -20.26 -6.21 -3.13
CA SER A 74 -19.12 -5.44 -3.65
C SER A 74 -18.12 -5.07 -2.55
N TRP A 75 -18.59 -4.67 -1.35
CA TRP A 75 -17.71 -4.37 -0.22
C TRP A 75 -17.08 -5.62 0.35
N ARG A 76 -17.81 -6.74 0.43
CA ARG A 76 -17.21 -8.04 0.79
C ARG A 76 -16.07 -8.39 -0.16
N SER A 77 -16.30 -8.28 -1.47
CA SER A 77 -15.28 -8.53 -2.49
C SER A 77 -14.06 -7.61 -2.34
N ALA A 78 -14.29 -6.32 -2.07
CA ALA A 78 -13.22 -5.35 -1.86
C ALA A 78 -12.38 -5.66 -0.61
N ILE A 79 -13.02 -5.92 0.54
CA ILE A 79 -12.35 -6.28 1.79
C ILE A 79 -11.51 -7.56 1.61
N THR A 80 -12.10 -8.60 1.02
CA THR A 80 -11.37 -9.84 0.73
C THR A 80 -10.22 -9.62 -0.25
N GLY A 81 -10.41 -8.78 -1.26
CA GLY A 81 -9.35 -8.41 -2.20
C GLY A 81 -8.19 -7.70 -1.53
N ASP A 82 -8.47 -6.67 -0.73
CA ASP A 82 -7.41 -5.90 -0.05
C ASP A 82 -6.64 -6.75 0.96
N ARG A 83 -7.29 -7.66 1.69
CA ARG A 83 -6.61 -8.64 2.56
C ARG A 83 -5.59 -9.47 1.77
N LYS A 84 -5.99 -10.05 0.63
CA LYS A 84 -5.11 -10.85 -0.21
C LYS A 84 -3.93 -10.05 -0.76
N GLU A 85 -4.18 -8.82 -1.21
CA GLU A 85 -3.11 -7.95 -1.70
C GLU A 85 -2.11 -7.58 -0.60
N ILE A 86 -2.58 -7.32 0.63
CA ILE A 86 -1.71 -7.08 1.79
C ILE A 86 -0.86 -8.33 2.10
N GLU A 87 -1.46 -9.52 2.08
CA GLU A 87 -0.73 -10.78 2.27
C GLU A 87 0.36 -10.97 1.21
N TYR A 88 0.05 -10.71 -0.06
CA TYR A 88 1.05 -10.80 -1.13
C TYR A 88 2.19 -9.79 -0.96
N LEU A 89 1.88 -8.54 -0.61
CA LEU A 89 2.90 -7.53 -0.34
C LEU A 89 3.83 -7.93 0.81
N LEU A 90 3.27 -8.46 1.91
CA LEU A 90 4.06 -8.90 3.06
C LEU A 90 4.85 -10.18 2.78
N ARG A 91 4.33 -11.08 1.94
CA ARG A 91 5.08 -12.25 1.48
C ARG A 91 6.27 -11.86 0.62
N ASP A 92 6.08 -10.90 -0.28
CA ASP A 92 7.11 -10.47 -1.22
C ASP A 92 8.12 -9.50 -0.55
N SER A 93 7.69 -8.78 0.49
CA SER A 93 8.51 -7.85 1.29
C SER A 93 8.37 -8.09 2.81
N PRO A 94 8.91 -9.20 3.35
CA PRO A 94 8.70 -9.58 4.75
C PRO A 94 9.27 -8.58 5.78
N SER A 95 10.27 -7.79 5.41
CA SER A 95 10.83 -6.73 6.27
C SER A 95 9.86 -5.57 6.54
N LEU A 96 8.75 -5.46 5.78
CA LEU A 96 7.69 -4.51 6.09
C LEU A 96 6.85 -4.94 7.30
N ALA A 97 6.91 -6.20 7.72
CA ALA A 97 6.22 -6.68 8.91
C ALA A 97 6.64 -5.91 10.18
N ASP A 98 7.93 -5.54 10.27
CA ASP A 98 8.49 -4.75 11.37
C ASP A 98 7.94 -3.31 11.45
N LYS A 99 7.21 -2.88 10.43
CA LYS A 99 6.62 -1.53 10.31
C LYS A 99 5.10 -1.54 10.43
N LEU A 100 4.48 -2.69 10.69
CA LEU A 100 3.03 -2.82 10.66
C LEU A 100 2.34 -1.90 11.66
N ASP A 101 2.80 -1.82 12.90
CA ASP A 101 2.14 -1.00 13.92
C ASP A 101 2.08 0.48 13.49
N ASP A 102 3.21 1.03 13.05
CA ASP A 102 3.31 2.41 12.54
C ASP A 102 2.43 2.62 11.30
N LEU A 103 2.47 1.66 10.36
CA LEU A 103 1.71 1.74 9.11
C LEU A 103 0.21 1.62 9.34
N VAL A 104 -0.24 0.79 10.29
CA VAL A 104 -1.64 0.64 10.65
C VAL A 104 -2.16 1.90 11.33
N ALA A 105 -1.41 2.46 12.28
CA ALA A 105 -1.76 3.73 12.90
C ALA A 105 -1.89 4.86 11.86
N GLU A 106 -0.90 4.99 10.97
CA GLU A 106 -0.91 5.97 9.90
C GLU A 106 -2.07 5.75 8.90
N ALA A 107 -2.30 4.50 8.50
CA ALA A 107 -3.38 4.12 7.60
C ALA A 107 -4.76 4.41 8.22
N TYR A 108 -4.93 4.13 9.51
CA TYR A 108 -6.19 4.30 10.22
C TYR A 108 -6.62 5.76 10.26
N LEU A 109 -5.72 6.68 10.60
CA LEU A 109 -6.01 8.11 10.62
C LEU A 109 -6.55 8.60 9.27
N ARG A 110 -5.96 8.13 8.17
CA ARG A 110 -6.41 8.44 6.82
C ARG A 110 -7.74 7.76 6.47
N ALA A 111 -7.90 6.50 6.88
CA ALA A 111 -9.10 5.72 6.65
C ALA A 111 -10.32 6.28 7.39
N ARG A 112 -10.13 6.83 8.59
CA ARG A 112 -11.15 7.51 9.39
C ARG A 112 -11.70 8.74 8.68
N LEU A 113 -10.83 9.56 8.10
CA LEU A 113 -11.24 10.71 7.28
C LEU A 113 -11.98 10.26 6.00
N ASP A 114 -11.47 9.22 5.33
CA ASP A 114 -12.14 8.66 4.16
C ASP A 114 -13.55 8.11 4.52
N ALA A 115 -13.71 7.51 5.71
CA ALA A 115 -14.98 6.97 6.19
C ALA A 115 -15.98 8.08 6.52
N VAL A 116 -15.55 9.18 7.14
CA VAL A 116 -16.36 10.39 7.35
C VAL A 116 -16.90 10.92 6.02
N ILE A 117 -16.03 11.11 5.03
CA ILE A 117 -16.43 11.60 3.71
C ILE A 117 -17.43 10.63 3.05
N ARG A 118 -17.20 9.32 3.17
CA ARG A 118 -18.03 8.28 2.55
C ARG A 118 -19.42 8.17 3.17
N THR A 119 -19.49 8.27 4.50
CA THR A 119 -20.73 8.02 5.26
C THR A 119 -21.52 9.30 5.53
N GLY A 120 -20.87 10.46 5.50
CA GLY A 120 -21.44 11.74 5.93
C GLY A 120 -21.63 11.86 7.44
N MET A 121 -21.11 10.91 8.23
CA MET A 121 -21.19 10.92 9.70
C MET A 121 -20.10 11.81 10.31
N ASP A 122 -20.34 12.26 11.55
CA ASP A 122 -19.34 13.01 12.31
C ASP A 122 -18.09 12.15 12.60
N GLU A 123 -16.91 12.75 12.57
CA GLU A 123 -15.63 12.08 12.85
C GLU A 123 -15.60 11.44 14.25
N ALA A 124 -16.33 11.99 15.22
CA ALA A 124 -16.50 11.44 16.56
C ALA A 124 -17.27 10.10 16.59
N THR A 125 -17.97 9.75 15.51
CA THR A 125 -18.60 8.41 15.35
C THR A 125 -17.56 7.31 15.27
N PHE A 126 -16.36 7.63 14.77
CA PHE A 126 -15.28 6.67 14.57
C PHE A 126 -14.25 6.81 15.69
N PRO A 127 -13.77 5.69 16.29
CA PRO A 127 -12.75 5.73 17.33
C PRO A 127 -11.50 6.52 16.88
N PRO A 128 -10.83 7.26 17.77
CA PRO A 128 -9.66 8.06 17.40
C PRO A 128 -8.44 7.20 17.03
N GLU A 129 -8.39 5.96 17.50
CA GLU A 129 -7.34 4.97 17.21
C GLU A 129 -7.96 3.70 16.63
N CYS A 130 -7.16 2.88 15.95
CA CYS A 130 -7.64 1.66 15.32
C CYS A 130 -8.17 0.68 16.40
N PRO A 131 -9.45 0.28 16.35
CA PRO A 131 -10.02 -0.61 17.36
C PRO A 131 -9.65 -2.08 17.13
N TRP A 132 -8.98 -2.40 16.02
CA TRP A 132 -8.63 -3.75 15.62
C TRP A 132 -7.11 -3.91 15.55
N SER A 133 -6.63 -5.05 16.02
CA SER A 133 -5.27 -5.50 15.75
C SER A 133 -5.10 -5.85 14.27
N PHE A 134 -3.84 -5.90 13.81
CA PHE A 134 -3.53 -6.36 12.45
C PHE A 134 -4.07 -7.78 12.19
N ALA A 135 -3.92 -8.69 13.15
CA ALA A 135 -4.41 -10.06 13.03
C ALA A 135 -5.93 -10.11 12.84
N GLU A 136 -6.70 -9.33 13.61
CA GLU A 136 -8.15 -9.29 13.49
C GLU A 136 -8.59 -8.75 12.13
N MET A 137 -8.08 -7.60 11.69
CA MET A 137 -8.54 -7.03 10.42
C MET A 137 -8.17 -7.87 9.19
N MET A 138 -7.15 -8.73 9.31
CA MET A 138 -6.70 -9.64 8.25
C MET A 138 -7.44 -10.98 8.24
N ASP A 139 -8.05 -11.40 9.35
CA ASP A 139 -8.79 -12.65 9.42
C ASP A 139 -9.99 -12.65 8.46
N GLU A 140 -10.07 -13.65 7.57
CA GLU A 140 -11.16 -13.77 6.58
C GLU A 140 -12.55 -13.89 7.22
N SER A 141 -12.63 -14.43 8.44
CA SER A 141 -13.84 -14.58 9.22
C SER A 141 -14.21 -13.32 10.01
N PHE A 142 -13.32 -12.33 10.09
CA PHE A 142 -13.56 -11.09 10.80
C PHE A 142 -14.40 -10.12 9.98
N TRP A 143 -15.59 -9.82 10.51
CA TRP A 143 -16.51 -8.82 9.99
C TRP A 143 -17.03 -8.02 11.21
N PRO A 144 -16.46 -6.84 11.50
CA PRO A 144 -16.73 -6.13 12.74
C PRO A 144 -18.22 -5.81 12.87
N ASP A 145 -18.80 -6.25 13.99
CA ASP A 145 -20.22 -6.22 14.39
C ASP A 145 -21.22 -6.31 13.23
N ALA A 146 -21.55 -7.56 12.88
CA ALA A 146 -22.88 -7.93 12.41
C ALA A 146 -23.89 -7.92 13.57
#